data_AF-A0A1E3G111-F1
#
_entry.id   AF-A0A1E3G111-F1
#
_cell.length_a   1.000
_cell.length_b   1.000
_cell.length_c   1.000
_cell.angle_alpha   90.00
_cell.angle_beta   90.00
_cell.angle_gamma   90.00
#
_symmetry.space_group_name_H-M   'P 1'
#
loop_
_entity.id
_entity.type
_entity.pdbx_description
1 polymer ?
#
loop_
_entity_poly.entity_id
_entity_poly.type
_entity_poly.pdbx_seq_one_letter_code
_entity_poly.pdbx_strand_id
1 'polypeptide(L)'
;MTNLLSNVRSFLRSIMKTLFEIIRTGRKSNYTSKTVTLAIIHFDGQNFDELIRTYREELKAASIIVAKNVPPELVKAYKNVFHSKDIVLLGKEIYVRGSNVDFAKEVQVNKLRSFEKRRLHVLVTDNKKTAWMISQMFPFYCVCPGEPFEETVITAPIPLTRNSDGYYFSKVPYRSQVTLIDLNIDIIREFSK
;
A
#
# COMPACT_ATOMS: atom_id res chain seq x y z
N MET A 1 44.27 -28.02 -40.27
CA MET A 1 43.02 -27.22 -40.31
C MET A 1 42.06 -27.55 -39.14
N THR A 2 42.52 -28.20 -38.05
CA THR A 2 41.68 -28.70 -36.94
C THR A 2 41.74 -27.84 -35.67
N ASN A 3 42.81 -27.05 -35.47
CA ASN A 3 43.01 -26.24 -34.25
C ASN A 3 42.18 -24.95 -34.19
N LEU A 4 41.80 -24.38 -35.34
CA LEU A 4 40.99 -23.15 -35.35
C LEU A 4 39.55 -23.45 -34.91
N LEU A 5 38.99 -24.56 -35.39
CA LEU A 5 37.63 -25.00 -35.06
C LEU A 5 37.49 -25.44 -33.59
N SER A 6 38.54 -26.04 -33.00
CA SER A 6 38.54 -26.39 -31.58
C SER A 6 38.63 -25.14 -30.69
N ASN A 7 39.43 -24.14 -31.07
CA ASN A 7 39.56 -22.88 -30.35
C ASN A 7 38.28 -22.03 -30.42
N VAL A 8 37.61 -21.99 -31.59
CA VAL A 8 36.32 -21.30 -31.73
C VAL A 8 35.25 -22.00 -30.88
N ARG A 9 35.24 -23.34 -30.83
CA ARG A 9 34.29 -24.09 -29.98
C ARG A 9 34.54 -23.89 -28.49
N SER A 10 35.80 -23.81 -28.03
CA SER A 10 36.09 -23.56 -26.61
C SER A 10 35.71 -22.14 -26.21
N PHE A 11 35.96 -21.16 -27.09
CA PHE A 11 35.56 -19.77 -26.89
C PHE A 11 34.04 -19.61 -26.82
N LEU A 12 33.31 -20.22 -27.76
CA LEU A 12 31.84 -20.21 -27.75
C LEU A 12 31.25 -20.89 -26.50
N ARG A 13 31.85 -22.00 -26.03
CA ARG A 13 31.43 -22.64 -24.77
C ARG A 13 31.70 -21.75 -23.57
N SER A 14 32.82 -21.02 -23.56
CA SER A 14 33.12 -20.08 -22.48
C SER A 14 32.13 -18.93 -22.48
N ILE A 15 31.84 -18.33 -23.64
CA ILE A 15 30.81 -17.27 -23.78
C ILE A 15 29.45 -17.78 -23.32
N MET A 16 29.04 -18.97 -23.76
CA MET A 16 27.78 -19.59 -23.36
C MET A 16 27.72 -19.83 -21.86
N LYS A 17 28.81 -20.30 -21.23
CA LYS A 17 28.88 -20.52 -19.79
C LYS A 17 28.79 -19.20 -19.03
N THR A 18 29.47 -18.15 -19.49
CA THR A 18 29.39 -16.80 -18.91
C THR A 18 27.99 -16.20 -19.08
N LEU A 19 27.35 -16.35 -20.24
CA LEU A 19 25.95 -15.94 -20.47
C LEU A 19 24.98 -16.71 -19.59
N PHE A 20 25.18 -18.02 -19.44
CA PHE A 20 24.33 -18.86 -18.60
C PHE A 20 24.51 -18.54 -17.12
N GLU A 21 25.74 -18.25 -16.69
CA GLU A 21 26.03 -17.74 -15.35
C GLU A 21 25.42 -16.36 -15.13
N ILE A 22 25.51 -15.43 -16.09
CA ILE A 22 24.87 -14.10 -16.04
C ILE A 22 23.34 -14.22 -15.97
N ILE A 23 22.71 -15.11 -16.75
CA ILE A 23 21.26 -15.36 -16.71
C ILE A 23 20.87 -16.02 -15.39
N ARG A 24 21.71 -16.93 -14.87
CA ARG A 24 21.47 -17.62 -13.60
C ARG A 24 21.72 -16.71 -12.39
N THR A 25 22.67 -15.77 -12.45
CA THR A 25 22.87 -14.73 -11.43
C THR A 25 21.87 -13.58 -11.60
N GLY A 26 21.38 -13.32 -12.81
CA GLY A 26 20.25 -12.40 -13.09
C GLY A 26 18.90 -12.92 -12.57
N ARG A 27 18.85 -14.19 -12.13
CA ARG A 27 17.75 -14.73 -11.31
C ARG A 27 17.90 -14.45 -9.81
N LYS A 28 18.92 -13.69 -9.36
CA LYS A 28 18.97 -13.15 -7.98
C LYS A 28 18.16 -11.85 -7.91
N SER A 29 16.94 -12.00 -7.38
CA SER A 29 16.03 -10.97 -6.89
C SER A 29 15.74 -9.79 -7.82
N ASN A 30 14.78 -9.98 -8.73
CA ASN A 30 13.93 -8.87 -9.20
C ASN A 30 13.03 -8.36 -8.06
N TYR A 31 13.61 -7.91 -6.94
CA TYR A 31 12.89 -7.13 -5.95
C TYR A 31 12.82 -5.70 -6.47
N THR A 32 11.99 -5.45 -7.49
CA THR A 32 11.56 -4.08 -7.79
C THR A 32 10.73 -3.64 -6.60
N SER A 33 11.25 -2.71 -5.80
CA SER A 33 10.54 -2.25 -4.63
C SER A 33 9.17 -1.72 -5.03
N LYS A 34 8.11 -2.29 -4.45
CA LYS A 34 6.74 -1.90 -4.79
C LYS A 34 6.25 -0.90 -3.75
N THR A 35 6.31 0.37 -4.11
CA THR A 35 5.65 1.45 -3.35
C THR A 35 4.19 1.56 -3.76
N VAL A 36 3.30 1.76 -2.77
CA VAL A 36 1.90 2.10 -2.98
C VAL A 36 1.63 3.46 -2.37
N THR A 37 1.22 4.42 -3.20
CA THR A 37 0.83 5.75 -2.74
C THR A 37 -0.61 5.72 -2.26
N LEU A 38 -0.81 6.06 -0.99
CA LEU A 38 -2.09 6.22 -0.32
C LEU A 38 -2.43 7.71 -0.24
N ALA A 39 -3.61 8.10 -0.72
CA ALA A 39 -4.21 9.39 -0.44
C ALA A 39 -5.25 9.25 0.68
N ILE A 40 -5.12 10.07 1.73
CA ILE A 40 -6.13 10.21 2.78
C ILE A 40 -6.82 11.55 2.60
N ILE A 41 -8.13 11.53 2.38
CA ILE A 41 -8.96 12.74 2.29
C ILE A 41 -9.52 13.04 3.68
N HIS A 42 -9.21 14.24 4.19
CA HIS A 42 -9.70 14.80 5.45
C HIS A 42 -10.85 15.76 5.11
N PHE A 43 -12.05 15.21 4.91
CA PHE A 43 -13.17 15.98 4.40
C PHE A 43 -14.06 16.50 5.53
N ASP A 44 -13.84 17.76 5.91
CA ASP A 44 -14.58 18.46 6.96
C ASP A 44 -16.02 18.88 6.59
N GLY A 45 -16.57 18.38 5.48
CA GLY A 45 -17.93 18.70 5.02
C GLY A 45 -18.04 19.92 4.11
N GLN A 46 -16.92 20.53 3.70
CA GLN A 46 -16.88 21.68 2.78
C GLN A 46 -17.15 21.29 1.31
N ASN A 47 -16.84 22.18 0.36
CA ASN A 47 -17.10 21.96 -1.06
C ASN A 47 -16.20 20.86 -1.66
N PHE A 48 -16.76 19.67 -1.88
CA PHE A 48 -16.01 18.54 -2.42
C PHE A 48 -15.52 18.75 -3.86
N ASP A 49 -16.25 19.52 -4.70
CA ASP A 49 -15.79 19.89 -6.04
C ASP A 49 -14.47 20.66 -5.98
N GLU A 50 -14.38 21.59 -5.05
CA GLU A 50 -13.20 22.41 -4.85
C GLU A 50 -12.02 21.58 -4.34
N LEU A 51 -12.27 20.63 -3.42
CA LEU A 51 -11.26 19.68 -2.97
C LEU A 51 -10.70 18.87 -4.14
N ILE A 52 -11.58 18.25 -4.94
CA ILE A 52 -11.17 17.44 -6.09
C ILE A 52 -10.41 18.26 -7.12
N ARG A 53 -10.84 19.50 -7.36
CA ARG A 53 -10.15 20.41 -8.30
C ARG A 53 -8.76 20.80 -7.79
N THR A 54 -8.66 21.13 -6.51
CA THR A 54 -7.44 21.62 -5.87
C THR A 54 -6.38 20.52 -5.77
N TYR A 55 -6.78 19.32 -5.37
CA TYR A 55 -5.88 18.18 -5.11
C TYR A 55 -5.90 17.13 -6.22
N ARG A 56 -6.22 17.54 -7.45
CA ARG A 56 -6.45 16.62 -8.57
C ARG A 56 -5.22 15.77 -8.88
N GLU A 57 -4.04 16.36 -8.86
CA GLU A 57 -2.81 15.67 -9.24
C GLU A 57 -2.35 14.71 -8.14
N GLU A 58 -2.51 15.07 -6.87
CA GLU A 58 -2.29 14.21 -5.71
C GLU A 58 -3.20 12.99 -5.76
N LEU A 59 -4.50 13.21 -5.98
CA LEU A 59 -5.48 12.14 -6.06
C LEU A 59 -5.22 11.23 -7.28
N LYS A 60 -4.75 11.78 -8.40
CA LYS A 60 -4.34 10.98 -9.57
C LYS A 60 -3.11 10.13 -9.30
N ALA A 61 -2.12 10.62 -8.57
CA ALA A 61 -0.90 9.89 -8.23
C ALA A 61 -1.18 8.71 -7.28
N ALA A 62 -2.19 8.83 -6.41
CA ALA A 62 -2.51 7.79 -5.44
C ALA A 62 -3.05 6.50 -6.07
N SER A 63 -2.60 5.35 -5.58
CA SER A 63 -3.14 4.03 -5.93
C SER A 63 -4.33 3.64 -5.05
N ILE A 64 -4.31 4.07 -3.79
CA ILE A 64 -5.36 3.83 -2.81
C ILE A 64 -5.90 5.17 -2.32
N ILE A 65 -7.22 5.31 -2.21
CA ILE A 65 -7.87 6.47 -1.58
C ILE A 65 -8.64 6.02 -0.34
N VAL A 66 -8.38 6.67 0.78
CA VAL A 66 -9.13 6.51 2.01
C VAL A 66 -9.75 7.85 2.38
N ALA A 67 -11.03 7.86 2.70
CA ALA A 67 -11.70 9.09 3.13
C ALA A 67 -12.68 8.81 4.25
N LYS A 68 -12.87 9.79 5.13
CA LYS A 68 -13.95 9.81 6.10
C LYS A 68 -14.96 10.87 5.67
N ASN A 69 -16.22 10.70 6.07
CA ASN A 69 -17.34 11.61 5.78
C ASN A 69 -17.61 11.89 4.29
N VAL A 70 -17.01 11.11 3.38
CA VAL A 70 -17.25 11.19 1.94
C VAL A 70 -18.29 10.14 1.57
N PRO A 71 -19.46 10.55 1.03
CA PRO A 71 -20.50 9.59 0.72
C PRO A 71 -20.24 8.85 -0.62
N PRO A 72 -20.72 7.60 -0.76
CA PRO A 72 -20.36 6.73 -1.89
C PRO A 72 -20.78 7.24 -3.27
N GLU A 73 -21.83 8.06 -3.36
CA GLU A 73 -22.31 8.68 -4.59
C GLU A 73 -21.24 9.55 -5.28
N LEU A 74 -20.32 10.14 -4.53
CA LEU A 74 -19.25 10.96 -5.07
C LEU A 74 -18.25 10.13 -5.89
N VAL A 75 -18.10 8.84 -5.60
CA VAL A 75 -17.26 7.93 -6.41
C VAL A 75 -17.76 7.88 -7.86
N LYS A 76 -19.08 7.92 -8.07
CA LYS A 76 -19.69 7.93 -9.39
C LYS A 76 -19.56 9.33 -10.03
N ALA A 77 -19.83 10.38 -9.27
CA ALA A 77 -19.76 11.76 -9.76
C ALA A 77 -18.35 12.11 -10.28
N TYR A 78 -17.29 11.73 -9.57
CA TYR A 78 -15.89 11.99 -9.94
C TYR A 78 -15.19 10.73 -10.43
N LYS A 79 -15.87 9.95 -11.29
CA LYS A 79 -15.32 8.71 -11.85
C LYS A 79 -13.91 8.90 -12.41
N ASN A 80 -13.62 10.01 -13.09
CA ASN A 80 -12.30 10.26 -13.67
C ASN A 80 -11.15 10.31 -12.64
N VAL A 81 -11.43 10.68 -11.40
CA VAL A 81 -10.45 10.73 -10.31
C VAL A 81 -10.39 9.39 -9.61
N PHE A 82 -11.56 8.81 -9.31
CA PHE A 82 -11.64 7.56 -8.56
C PHE A 82 -11.41 6.31 -9.42
N HIS A 83 -11.48 6.40 -10.74
CA HIS A 83 -11.37 5.25 -11.64
C HIS A 83 -10.09 4.47 -11.40
N SER A 84 -10.16 3.13 -11.47
CA SER A 84 -9.03 2.21 -11.30
C SER A 84 -8.28 2.27 -9.96
N LYS A 85 -8.75 3.05 -8.99
CA LYS A 85 -8.18 3.13 -7.64
C LYS A 85 -8.88 2.17 -6.69
N ASP A 86 -8.11 1.68 -5.74
CA ASP A 86 -8.62 1.00 -4.55
C ASP A 86 -9.14 2.08 -3.58
N ILE A 87 -10.31 1.87 -3.00
CA ILE A 87 -11.05 2.90 -2.25
C ILE A 87 -11.63 2.34 -0.97
N VAL A 88 -11.51 3.08 0.12
CA VAL A 88 -12.37 2.96 1.30
C VAL A 88 -12.93 4.32 1.68
N LEU A 89 -14.26 4.43 1.71
CA LEU A 89 -14.95 5.61 2.22
C LEU A 89 -15.71 5.24 3.49
N LEU A 90 -15.46 5.98 4.57
CA LEU A 90 -16.14 5.84 5.85
C LEU A 90 -17.21 6.93 5.96
N GLY A 91 -18.45 6.61 5.55
CA GLY A 91 -19.62 7.47 5.72
C GLY A 91 -20.66 6.84 6.64
N LYS A 92 -21.93 7.20 6.43
CA LYS A 92 -23.07 6.44 7.01
C LYS A 92 -23.03 4.97 6.60
N GLU A 93 -22.61 4.73 5.37
CA GLU A 93 -22.32 3.42 4.83
C GLU A 93 -20.83 3.34 4.50
N ILE A 94 -20.27 2.15 4.70
CA ILE A 94 -18.86 1.89 4.39
C ILE A 94 -18.79 1.39 2.96
N TYR A 95 -18.09 2.14 2.12
CA TYR A 95 -17.84 1.76 0.74
C TYR A 95 -16.42 1.25 0.59
N VAL A 96 -16.27 0.03 0.08
CA VAL A 96 -14.97 -0.59 -0.20
C VAL A 96 -14.94 -1.04 -1.66
N ARG A 97 -13.84 -0.74 -2.36
CA ARG A 97 -13.59 -1.25 -3.72
C ARG A 97 -12.11 -1.49 -3.91
N GLY A 98 -11.74 -2.62 -4.49
CA GLY A 98 -10.34 -2.94 -4.79
C GLY A 98 -9.84 -4.21 -4.14
N SER A 99 -8.60 -4.58 -4.43
CA SER A 99 -7.99 -5.82 -3.92
C SER A 99 -6.95 -5.59 -2.83
N ASN A 100 -6.34 -4.40 -2.78
CA ASN A 100 -5.25 -4.07 -1.86
C ASN A 100 -5.72 -3.34 -0.61
N VAL A 101 -7.01 -2.98 -0.53
CA VAL A 101 -7.62 -2.28 0.61
C VAL A 101 -8.90 -2.97 1.07
N ASP A 102 -9.20 -2.87 2.37
CA ASP A 102 -10.47 -3.31 2.96
C ASP A 102 -10.75 -2.58 4.27
N PHE A 103 -11.88 -2.88 4.89
CA PHE A 103 -12.31 -2.32 6.16
C PHE A 103 -12.52 -3.41 7.24
N ALA A 104 -12.08 -3.09 8.46
CA ALA A 104 -12.39 -3.87 9.66
C ALA A 104 -12.84 -2.96 10.81
N LYS A 105 -14.02 -3.27 11.35
CA LYS A 105 -14.57 -2.59 12.54
C LYS A 105 -13.92 -3.06 13.84
N GLU A 106 -13.56 -4.34 13.89
CA GLU A 106 -13.10 -5.01 15.10
C GLU A 106 -12.13 -6.15 14.77
N VAL A 107 -11.47 -6.67 15.80
CA VAL A 107 -10.48 -7.75 15.68
C VAL A 107 -11.18 -9.09 15.55
N GLN A 108 -11.52 -9.46 14.30
CA GLN A 108 -12.03 -10.79 13.96
C GLN A 108 -10.93 -11.62 13.30
N VAL A 109 -10.26 -12.47 14.07
CA VAL A 109 -9.08 -13.24 13.64
C VAL A 109 -9.31 -14.00 12.32
N ASN A 110 -10.43 -14.72 12.17
CA ASN A 110 -10.71 -15.51 10.97
C ASN A 110 -10.83 -14.63 9.71
N LYS A 111 -11.46 -13.45 9.84
CA LYS A 111 -11.60 -12.48 8.76
C LYS A 111 -10.24 -11.83 8.42
N LEU A 112 -9.46 -11.49 9.43
CA LEU A 112 -8.12 -10.92 9.24
C LEU A 112 -7.16 -11.94 8.59
N ARG A 113 -7.26 -13.22 8.95
CA ARG A 113 -6.51 -14.30 8.29
C ARG A 113 -6.92 -14.49 6.83
N SER A 114 -8.19 -14.30 6.48
CA SER A 114 -8.60 -14.35 5.07
C SER A 114 -8.04 -13.17 4.27
N PHE A 115 -7.94 -11.99 4.90
CA PHE A 115 -7.31 -10.81 4.33
C PHE A 115 -5.81 -10.99 4.08
N GLU A 116 -5.10 -11.58 5.03
CA GLU A 116 -3.69 -11.93 4.89
C GLU A 116 -3.46 -12.91 3.73
N LYS A 117 -4.27 -13.98 3.66
CA LYS A 117 -4.18 -14.99 2.59
C LYS A 117 -4.35 -14.42 1.18
N ARG A 118 -5.20 -13.41 1.02
CA ARG A 118 -5.38 -12.70 -0.27
C ARG A 118 -4.36 -11.58 -0.50
N ARG A 119 -3.39 -11.41 0.38
CA ARG A 119 -2.33 -10.39 0.31
C ARG A 119 -2.88 -8.97 0.33
N LEU A 120 -3.83 -8.71 1.23
CA LEU A 120 -4.26 -7.35 1.53
C LEU A 120 -3.06 -6.53 2.02
N HIS A 121 -2.94 -5.28 1.58
CA HIS A 121 -1.83 -4.40 1.99
C HIS A 121 -2.27 -3.36 3.02
N VAL A 122 -3.42 -2.71 2.79
CA VAL A 122 -3.94 -1.64 3.63
C VAL A 122 -5.25 -2.07 4.24
N LEU A 123 -5.38 -1.94 5.55
CA LEU A 123 -6.62 -2.20 6.27
C LEU A 123 -7.09 -0.91 6.94
N VAL A 124 -8.29 -0.49 6.60
CA VAL A 124 -8.90 0.71 7.16
C VAL A 124 -9.80 0.34 8.34
N THR A 125 -9.81 1.18 9.36
CA THR A 125 -10.69 1.05 10.52
C THR A 125 -11.20 2.41 10.96
N ASP A 126 -12.26 2.44 11.74
CA ASP A 126 -12.83 3.63 12.36
C ASP A 126 -12.36 3.83 13.82
N ASN A 127 -11.55 2.89 14.35
CA ASN A 127 -11.11 2.89 15.73
C ASN A 127 -9.58 2.77 15.86
N LYS A 128 -8.96 3.75 16.53
CA LYS A 128 -7.50 3.82 16.74
C LYS A 128 -6.94 2.61 17.49
N LYS A 129 -7.66 2.12 18.51
CA LYS A 129 -7.27 0.93 19.28
C LYS A 129 -7.31 -0.33 18.40
N THR A 130 -8.34 -0.47 17.57
CA THR A 130 -8.45 -1.57 16.61
C THR A 130 -7.30 -1.54 15.59
N ALA A 131 -6.98 -0.37 15.01
CA ALA A 131 -5.83 -0.21 14.10
C ALA A 131 -4.53 -0.71 14.75
N TRP A 132 -4.28 -0.23 15.96
CA TRP A 132 -3.09 -0.60 16.73
C TRP A 132 -3.04 -2.11 16.99
N MET A 133 -4.11 -2.69 17.55
CA MET A 133 -4.16 -4.14 17.85
C MET A 133 -3.92 -5.01 16.60
N ILE A 134 -4.55 -4.67 15.47
CA ILE A 134 -4.37 -5.45 14.24
C ILE A 134 -2.93 -5.37 13.74
N SER A 135 -2.31 -4.18 13.78
CA SER A 135 -0.91 -4.00 13.34
C SER A 135 0.11 -4.74 14.21
N GLN A 136 -0.27 -5.19 15.42
CA GLN A 136 0.58 -6.05 16.24
C GLN A 136 0.54 -7.53 15.82
N MET A 137 -0.52 -7.94 15.13
CA MET A 137 -0.85 -9.35 14.90
C MET A 137 -0.82 -9.76 13.43
N PHE A 138 -0.99 -8.80 12.52
CA PHE A 138 -1.14 -9.05 11.09
C PHE A 138 -0.28 -8.10 10.26
N PRO A 139 0.20 -8.55 9.09
CA PRO A 139 1.09 -7.78 8.24
C PRO A 139 0.30 -6.78 7.35
N PHE A 140 -0.46 -5.87 7.95
CA PHE A 140 -1.18 -4.81 7.24
C PHE A 140 -0.69 -3.43 7.66
N TYR A 141 -0.68 -2.48 6.73
CA TYR A 141 -0.74 -1.07 7.10
C TYR A 141 -2.16 -0.76 7.57
N CYS A 142 -2.32 -0.49 8.86
CA CYS A 142 -3.61 -0.10 9.41
C CYS A 142 -3.79 1.41 9.33
N VAL A 143 -4.91 1.87 8.79
CA VAL A 143 -5.23 3.29 8.62
C VAL A 143 -6.55 3.60 9.32
N CYS A 144 -6.53 4.56 10.24
CA CYS A 144 -7.71 5.11 10.87
C CYS A 144 -7.80 6.58 10.47
N PRO A 145 -8.56 6.96 9.43
CA PRO A 145 -8.66 8.34 8.99
C PRO A 145 -9.33 9.19 10.07
N GLY A 146 -8.69 10.31 10.39
CA GLY A 146 -9.18 11.32 11.32
C GLY A 146 -9.48 12.63 10.61
N GLU A 147 -10.34 13.42 11.24
CA GLU A 147 -10.66 14.78 10.82
C GLU A 147 -10.66 15.66 12.08
N PRO A 148 -9.65 16.51 12.27
CA PRO A 148 -8.62 16.94 11.31
C PRO A 148 -7.49 15.89 11.08
N PHE A 149 -6.54 16.17 10.17
CA PHE A 149 -5.46 15.23 9.80
C PHE A 149 -4.69 14.69 11.01
N GLU A 150 -4.48 15.51 12.04
CA GLU A 150 -3.77 15.18 13.27
C GLU A 150 -4.42 14.02 14.04
N GLU A 151 -5.70 13.74 13.78
CA GLU A 151 -6.38 12.60 14.38
C GLU A 151 -6.19 11.30 13.58
N THR A 152 -5.61 11.38 12.39
CA THR A 152 -5.35 10.21 11.54
C THR A 152 -4.24 9.37 12.14
N VAL A 153 -4.52 8.08 12.29
CA VAL A 153 -3.53 7.11 12.77
C VAL A 153 -3.18 6.17 11.64
N ILE A 154 -1.88 5.99 11.40
CA ILE A 154 -1.35 4.98 10.49
C ILE A 154 -0.37 4.14 11.28
N THR A 155 -0.67 2.86 11.42
CA THR A 155 0.24 1.91 12.08
C THR A 155 0.81 0.95 11.04
N ALA A 156 2.13 0.83 11.05
CA ALA A 156 2.83 -0.19 10.30
C ALA A 156 2.76 -1.53 11.06
N PRO A 157 2.79 -2.66 10.36
CA PRO A 157 2.92 -3.95 11.03
C PRO A 157 4.25 -3.99 11.78
N ILE A 158 4.21 -4.31 13.08
CA ILE A 158 5.45 -4.45 13.86
C ILE A 158 6.04 -5.82 13.54
N PRO A 159 7.35 -5.92 13.24
CA PRO A 159 7.99 -7.23 13.15
C PRO A 159 7.73 -8.01 14.45
N LEU A 160 7.44 -9.31 14.36
CA LEU A 160 7.50 -10.24 15.50
C LEU A 160 8.96 -10.46 15.95
N THR A 161 9.77 -9.40 16.03
CA THR A 161 11.13 -9.42 16.54
C THR A 161 11.18 -8.85 17.94
N ARG A 162 12.11 -9.37 18.75
CA ARG A 162 12.31 -9.10 20.18
C ARG A 162 12.42 -7.62 20.58
N ASN A 163 12.62 -6.71 19.63
CA ASN A 163 12.77 -5.28 19.86
C ASN A 163 11.62 -4.55 19.14
N SER A 164 10.61 -4.16 19.91
CA SER A 164 9.35 -3.57 19.48
C SER A 164 9.47 -2.05 19.29
N ASP A 165 10.40 -1.59 18.47
CA ASP A 165 10.47 -0.18 18.08
C ASP A 165 9.45 0.03 16.95
N GLY A 166 8.17 0.11 17.34
CA GLY A 166 7.09 0.47 16.43
C GLY A 166 7.34 1.86 15.88
N TYR A 167 7.44 1.99 14.55
CA TYR A 167 7.54 3.28 13.88
C TYR A 167 6.25 4.08 14.14
N TYR A 168 6.27 4.95 15.15
CA TYR A 168 5.28 5.99 15.35
C TYR A 168 5.59 7.12 14.37
N PHE A 169 4.85 7.20 13.26
CA PHE A 169 4.95 8.35 12.37
C PHE A 169 4.32 9.57 13.04
N SER A 170 5.13 10.31 13.81
CA SER A 170 4.81 11.70 14.18
C SER A 170 5.06 12.57 12.93
N LYS A 171 3.99 13.17 12.39
CA LYS A 171 4.11 14.12 11.28
C LYS A 171 3.66 15.51 11.70
N VAL A 172 4.40 16.50 11.19
CA VAL A 172 4.19 17.94 11.37
C VAL A 172 2.87 18.34 10.71
N PRO A 173 2.01 19.14 11.37
CA PRO A 173 0.70 19.51 10.83
C PRO A 173 0.87 20.45 9.63
N TYR A 174 0.53 19.95 8.45
CA TYR A 174 0.17 20.79 7.32
C TYR A 174 -1.34 20.64 7.13
N ARG A 175 -2.08 21.76 7.15
CA ARG A 175 -3.51 21.78 6.82
C ARG A 175 -3.70 21.48 5.33
N SER A 176 -3.54 20.23 4.95
CA SER A 176 -3.92 19.74 3.63
C SER A 176 -5.15 18.86 3.78
N GLN A 177 -6.19 19.14 2.98
CA GLN A 177 -7.39 18.28 2.94
C GLN A 177 -7.10 16.92 2.31
N VAL A 178 -5.94 16.74 1.66
CA VAL A 178 -5.49 15.47 1.10
C VAL A 178 -4.04 15.20 1.52
N THR A 179 -3.81 14.11 2.25
CA THR A 179 -2.47 13.67 2.64
C THR A 179 -2.00 12.51 1.77
N LEU A 180 -0.83 12.64 1.14
CA LEU A 180 -0.16 11.54 0.44
C LEU A 180 0.85 10.82 1.35
N ILE A 181 0.79 9.50 1.34
CA ILE A 181 1.70 8.61 2.06
C ILE A 181 2.16 7.51 1.11
N ASP A 182 3.47 7.37 0.96
CA ASP A 182 4.07 6.26 0.24
C ASP A 182 4.34 5.09 1.19
N LEU A 183 3.67 3.96 0.94
CA LEU A 183 3.78 2.74 1.72
C LEU A 183 4.69 1.75 1.00
N ASN A 184 5.72 1.26 1.68
CA ASN A 184 6.63 0.27 1.12
C ASN A 184 6.08 -1.15 1.34
N ILE A 185 5.54 -1.76 0.28
CA ILE A 185 4.88 -3.07 0.36
C ILE A 185 5.86 -4.22 0.59
N ASP A 186 7.16 -4.01 0.36
CA ASP A 186 8.16 -5.05 0.60
C ASP A 186 8.24 -5.41 2.08
N ILE A 187 8.04 -4.41 2.96
CA ILE A 187 7.97 -4.59 4.41
C ILE A 187 6.88 -5.61 4.78
N ILE A 188 5.72 -5.55 4.13
CA ILE A 188 4.62 -6.50 4.36
C ILE A 188 4.99 -7.93 3.93
N ARG A 189 5.67 -8.05 2.77
CA ARG A 189 6.04 -9.36 2.20
C ARG A 189 7.06 -10.11 3.05
N GLU A 190 7.94 -9.39 3.73
CA GLU A 190 8.91 -9.99 4.65
C GLU A 190 8.23 -10.66 5.84
N PHE A 191 7.11 -10.11 6.32
CA PHE A 191 6.38 -10.62 7.49
C PHE A 191 5.35 -11.71 7.18
N SER A 192 5.03 -11.94 5.90
CA SER A 192 4.01 -12.92 5.48
C SER A 192 4.61 -14.28 5.08
N LYS A 193 5.92 -14.49 5.27
CA LYS A 193 6.63 -15.75 5.01
C LYS A 193 6.72 -16.59 6.27
#